data_AF-A0A7S1GV78-F1
#
_entry.id   AF-A0A7S1GV78-F1
#
_cell.length_a   1.000
_cell.length_b   1.000
_cell.length_c   1.000
_cell.angle_alpha   90.00
_cell.angle_beta   90.00
_cell.angle_gamma   90.00
#
_symmetry.space_group_name_H-M   'P 1'
#
loop_
_entity.id
_entity.type
_entity.pdbx_description
1 polymer ?
#
loop_
_entity_poly.entity_id
_entity_poly.type
_entity_poly.pdbx_seq_one_letter_code
_entity_poly.pdbx_strand_id
1 'polypeptide(L)'
;RHLATLPKEQPHYVPGRDMLRDVFSGFAADGHMDGKAFVKFCSCVEGLMGEGGVSMSDCDLAFVRVAKKSKKVTYEQFEQAMRELSDKVGVDFRVISLRAGDSLAKRHANATAGEAPTIRSALL
;
A
#
# COMPACT_ATOMS: atom_id res chain seq x y z
N ARG A 1 28.93 29.33 -16.41
CA ARG A 1 27.95 29.33 -15.29
C ARG A 1 26.55 29.17 -15.88
N HIS A 2 26.04 27.95 -15.92
CA HIS A 2 24.62 27.60 -15.83
C HIS A 2 24.59 26.09 -15.57
N LEU A 3 24.18 25.72 -14.36
CA LEU A 3 23.98 24.32 -13.98
C LEU A 3 22.75 23.85 -14.76
N ALA A 4 22.94 22.95 -15.72
CA ALA A 4 21.85 22.23 -16.33
C ALA A 4 21.19 21.40 -15.22
N THR A 5 19.96 21.76 -14.88
CA THR A 5 19.10 20.96 -14.01
C THR A 5 18.88 19.64 -14.72
N LEU A 6 19.56 18.59 -14.27
CA LEU A 6 19.28 17.22 -14.70
C LEU A 6 17.79 16.95 -14.45
N PRO A 7 17.03 16.41 -15.42
CA PRO A 7 15.73 15.86 -15.11
C PRO A 7 15.94 14.83 -14.00
N LYS A 8 15.10 14.86 -12.97
CA LYS A 8 15.04 13.77 -12.00
C LYS A 8 14.56 12.55 -12.78
N GLU A 9 15.50 11.79 -13.35
CA GLU A 9 15.22 10.47 -13.87
C GLU A 9 14.71 9.65 -12.69
N GLN A 10 13.39 9.54 -12.63
CA GLN A 10 12.73 8.56 -11.80
C GLN A 10 13.22 7.20 -12.25
N PRO A 11 13.69 6.32 -11.34
CA PRO A 11 14.19 5.02 -11.75
C PRO A 11 13.03 4.23 -12.36
N HIS A 12 13.14 4.06 -13.67
CA HIS A 12 12.69 2.95 -14.51
C HIS A 12 11.62 2.02 -13.93
N TYR A 13 10.39 2.25 -14.36
CA TYR A 13 9.33 1.25 -14.42
C TYR A 13 9.83 -0.02 -15.12
N VAL A 14 9.91 -1.13 -14.39
CA VAL A 14 10.21 -2.46 -14.93
C VAL A 14 8.89 -3.21 -15.10
N PRO A 15 8.46 -3.58 -16.31
CA PRO A 15 7.22 -4.33 -16.50
C PRO A 15 7.39 -5.75 -15.92
N GLY A 16 6.89 -5.94 -14.70
CA GLY A 16 7.05 -7.19 -13.95
C GLY A 16 6.74 -7.07 -12.44
N ARG A 17 5.65 -6.37 -12.10
CA ARG A 17 5.06 -6.19 -10.75
C ARG A 17 5.96 -5.58 -9.68
N ASP A 18 6.03 -4.26 -9.64
CA ASP A 18 6.20 -3.55 -8.36
C ASP A 18 4.90 -3.72 -7.55
N MET A 19 4.70 -4.89 -6.94
CA MET A 19 3.47 -5.23 -6.20
C MET A 19 3.10 -4.14 -5.19
N LEU A 20 4.10 -3.55 -4.55
CA LEU A 20 3.90 -2.49 -3.57
C LEU A 20 3.37 -1.19 -4.19
N ARG A 21 3.76 -0.86 -5.43
CA ARG A 21 3.26 0.30 -6.19
C ARG A 21 1.84 0.07 -6.68
N ASP A 22 1.51 -1.15 -7.10
CA ASP A 22 0.14 -1.53 -7.46
C ASP A 22 -0.79 -1.42 -6.24
N VAL A 23 -0.32 -1.89 -5.08
CA VAL A 23 -1.05 -1.77 -3.83
C VAL A 23 -1.19 -0.30 -3.40
N PHE A 24 -0.12 0.48 -3.49
CA PHE A 24 -0.21 1.93 -3.24
C PHE A 24 -1.29 2.56 -4.12
N SER A 25 -1.28 2.26 -5.41
CA SER A 25 -2.23 2.82 -6.38
C SER A 25 -3.68 2.40 -6.09
N GLY A 26 -3.91 1.21 -5.52
CA GLY A 26 -5.24 0.76 -5.11
C GLY A 26 -5.81 1.46 -3.86
N PHE A 27 -4.97 2.14 -3.08
CA PHE A 27 -5.36 2.86 -1.86
C PHE A 27 -5.16 4.38 -1.96
N ALA A 28 -4.32 4.84 -2.89
CA ALA A 28 -4.04 6.25 -3.14
C ALA A 28 -5.10 6.90 -4.03
N ALA A 29 -5.31 8.20 -3.83
CA ALA A 29 -6.08 9.05 -4.72
C ALA A 29 -5.18 10.18 -5.24
N ASP A 30 -5.24 10.45 -6.55
CA ASP A 30 -4.42 11.47 -7.22
C ASP A 30 -2.90 11.26 -7.01
N GLY A 31 -2.45 10.00 -6.96
CA GLY A 31 -1.04 9.65 -6.72
C GLY A 31 -0.56 9.89 -5.28
N HIS A 32 -1.48 10.16 -4.35
CA HIS A 32 -1.17 10.41 -2.95
C HIS A 32 -2.06 9.58 -2.02
N MET A 33 -1.49 9.08 -0.93
CA MET A 33 -2.22 8.29 0.07
C MET A 33 -2.43 9.10 1.35
N ASP A 34 -3.66 9.17 1.86
CA ASP A 34 -3.93 9.80 3.16
C ASP A 34 -3.71 8.82 4.32
N GLY A 35 -3.62 9.34 5.56
CA GLY A 35 -3.32 8.53 6.75
C GLY A 35 -4.36 7.45 7.03
N LYS A 36 -5.65 7.70 6.74
CA LYS A 36 -6.71 6.70 6.93
C LYS A 36 -6.55 5.56 5.93
N ALA A 37 -6.26 5.88 4.66
CA ALA A 37 -5.95 4.89 3.64
C ALA A 37 -4.70 4.09 3.99
N PHE A 38 -3.65 4.73 4.52
CA PHE A 38 -2.42 4.08 4.97
C PHE A 38 -2.67 3.07 6.09
N VAL A 39 -3.37 3.47 7.16
CA VAL A 39 -3.67 2.56 8.27
C VAL A 39 -4.57 1.41 7.83
N LYS A 40 -5.54 1.67 6.94
CA LYS A 40 -6.37 0.62 6.33
C LYS A 40 -5.53 -0.33 5.48
N PHE A 41 -4.52 0.18 4.79
CA PHE A 41 -3.58 -0.65 4.06
C PHE A 41 -2.79 -1.54 5.04
N CYS A 42 -2.22 -0.97 6.12
CA CYS A 42 -1.45 -1.72 7.11
C CYS A 42 -2.25 -2.86 7.74
N SER A 43 -3.54 -2.64 8.02
CA SER A 43 -4.43 -3.67 8.58
C SER A 43 -4.80 -4.77 7.58
N CYS A 44 -4.61 -4.55 6.29
CA CYS A 44 -4.80 -5.58 5.27
C CYS A 44 -3.55 -6.46 5.09
N VAL A 45 -2.37 -5.99 5.49
CA VAL A 45 -1.11 -6.75 5.31
C VAL A 45 -1.01 -7.82 6.39
N GLU A 46 -1.01 -9.07 5.95
CA GLU A 46 -0.94 -10.23 6.85
C GLU A 46 0.37 -10.24 7.65
N GLY A 47 0.26 -10.40 8.97
CA GLY A 47 1.41 -10.44 9.86
C GLY A 47 2.18 -9.11 9.99
N LEU A 48 1.61 -7.98 9.54
CA LEU A 48 2.13 -6.65 9.86
C LEU A 48 1.55 -6.14 11.18
N MET A 49 0.23 -6.18 11.32
CA MET A 49 -0.50 -5.78 12.53
C MET A 49 -1.00 -7.00 13.31
N GLY A 50 -1.09 -6.90 14.64
CA GLY A 50 -1.62 -7.95 15.51
C GLY A 50 -0.63 -8.36 16.61
N GLU A 51 -0.79 -9.58 17.12
CA GLU A 51 0.09 -10.13 18.16
C GLU A 51 1.53 -10.26 17.65
N GLY A 52 2.47 -9.57 18.31
CA GLY A 52 3.86 -9.49 17.87
C GLY A 52 4.13 -8.56 16.68
N GLY A 53 3.10 -7.88 16.16
CA GLY A 53 3.22 -6.92 15.06
C GLY A 53 3.24 -5.46 15.52
N VAL A 54 3.11 -4.53 14.56
CA VAL A 54 2.93 -3.10 14.85
C VAL A 54 1.50 -2.80 15.30
N SER A 55 1.34 -1.84 16.21
CA SER A 55 0.03 -1.34 16.61
C SER A 55 -0.53 -0.34 15.60
N MET A 56 -1.83 -0.05 15.67
CA MET A 56 -2.45 1.00 14.85
C MET A 56 -1.78 2.37 15.08
N SER A 57 -1.41 2.66 16.33
CA SER A 57 -0.68 3.87 16.70
C SER A 57 0.71 3.90 16.09
N ASP A 58 1.39 2.76 15.95
CA ASP A 58 2.69 2.70 15.29
C ASP A 58 2.59 3.01 13.80
N CYS A 59 1.54 2.52 13.13
CA CYS A 59 1.27 2.87 11.74
C CYS A 59 1.00 4.36 11.58
N ASP A 60 0.20 4.96 12.47
CA ASP A 60 -0.07 6.40 12.46
C ASP A 60 1.20 7.22 12.70
N LEU A 61 2.04 6.81 13.65
CA LEU A 61 3.34 7.46 13.91
C LEU A 61 4.29 7.36 12.71
N ALA A 62 4.39 6.19 12.06
CA ALA A 62 5.20 6.02 10.85
C ALA A 62 4.70 6.94 9.72
N PHE A 63 3.38 7.03 9.53
CA PHE A 63 2.78 7.94 8.56
C PHE A 63 3.13 9.40 8.87
N VAL A 64 2.93 9.85 10.11
CA VAL A 64 3.21 11.24 10.51
C VAL A 64 4.69 11.60 10.32
N ARG A 65 5.61 10.67 10.60
CA ARG A 65 7.06 10.87 10.38
C ARG A 65 7.39 11.14 8.93
N VAL A 66 6.88 10.33 8.00
CA VAL A 66 7.17 10.49 6.56
C VAL A 66 6.38 11.63 5.92
N ALA A 67 5.14 11.85 6.35
CA ALA A 67 4.26 12.91 5.86
C ALA A 67 4.68 14.31 6.34
N LYS A 68 5.40 14.38 7.47
CA LYS A 68 5.85 15.62 8.14
C LYS A 68 4.66 16.54 8.46
N LYS A 69 4.40 17.55 7.63
CA LYS A 69 3.28 18.50 7.77
C LYS A 69 2.16 18.28 6.76
N SER A 70 2.30 17.29 5.87
CA SER A 70 1.30 16.94 4.87
C SER A 70 0.25 16.00 5.44
N LYS A 71 -0.97 16.07 4.91
CA LYS A 71 -2.05 15.10 5.19
C LYS A 71 -2.01 13.88 4.27
N LYS A 72 -1.14 13.90 3.26
CA LYS A 72 -0.97 12.82 2.28
C LYS A 72 0.51 12.54 2.01
N VAL A 73 0.82 11.30 1.62
CA VAL A 73 2.16 10.83 1.29
C VAL A 73 2.26 10.43 -0.19
N THR A 74 3.43 10.66 -0.79
CA THR A 74 3.78 10.11 -2.11
C THR A 74 4.17 8.63 -1.99
N TYR A 75 4.36 7.96 -3.13
CA TYR A 75 4.86 6.58 -3.13
C TYR A 75 6.20 6.42 -2.41
N GLU A 76 7.15 7.34 -2.61
CA GLU A 76 8.47 7.28 -1.96
C GLU A 76 8.36 7.37 -0.43
N GLN A 77 7.49 8.26 0.06
CA GLN A 77 7.22 8.41 1.49
C GLN A 77 6.49 7.19 2.06
N PHE A 78 5.54 6.63 1.30
CA PHE A 78 4.87 5.39 1.65
C PHE A 78 5.86 4.22 1.77
N GLU A 79 6.74 4.05 0.77
CA GLU A 79 7.77 3.02 0.78
C GLU A 79 8.70 3.15 1.99
N GLN A 80 9.11 4.38 2.31
CA GLN A 80 9.92 4.67 3.49
C GLN A 80 9.20 4.27 4.79
N ALA A 81 7.92 4.60 4.94
CA ALA A 81 7.14 4.19 6.11
C ALA A 81 7.03 2.67 6.20
N MET A 82 6.93 1.98 5.07
CA MET A 82 6.89 0.52 5.04
C MET A 82 8.19 -0.13 5.47
N ARG A 83 9.34 0.47 5.13
CA ARG A 83 10.65 0.04 5.63
C ARG A 83 10.77 0.23 7.14
N GLU A 84 10.32 1.36 7.67
CA GLU A 84 10.30 1.60 9.12
C GLU A 84 9.44 0.58 9.87
N LEU A 85 8.26 0.25 9.33
CA LEU A 85 7.38 -0.75 9.94
C LEU A 85 7.96 -2.16 9.82
N SER A 86 8.58 -2.52 8.69
CA SER A 86 9.21 -3.83 8.50
C SER A 86 10.36 -4.05 9.47
N ASP A 87 11.19 -3.03 9.66
CA ASP A 87 12.31 -3.06 10.62
C ASP A 87 11.79 -3.20 12.05
N LYS A 88 10.69 -2.53 12.38
CA LYS A 88 10.07 -2.60 13.71
C LYS A 88 9.52 -3.98 14.05
N VAL A 89 8.96 -4.71 13.08
CA VAL A 89 8.45 -6.08 13.29
C VAL A 89 9.52 -7.15 13.04
N GLY A 90 10.72 -6.77 12.62
CA GLY A 90 11.81 -7.71 12.31
C GLY A 90 11.54 -8.61 11.10
N VAL A 91 10.70 -8.16 10.16
CA VAL A 91 10.38 -8.91 8.93
C VAL A 91 11.04 -8.23 7.74
N ASP A 92 11.67 -8.99 6.85
CA ASP A 92 12.29 -8.46 5.64
C ASP A 92 11.26 -7.69 4.78
N PHE A 93 11.63 -6.49 4.34
CA PHE A 93 10.79 -5.61 3.53
C PHE A 93 10.20 -6.29 2.28
N ARG A 94 10.93 -7.22 1.66
CA ARG A 94 10.45 -8.00 0.50
C ARG A 94 9.30 -8.92 0.89
N VAL A 95 9.36 -9.52 2.08
CA VAL A 95 8.29 -10.38 2.60
C VAL A 95 7.04 -9.54 2.85
N ILE A 96 7.17 -8.36 3.46
CA ILE A 96 6.05 -7.45 3.67
C ILE A 96 5.45 -6.98 2.33
N SER A 97 6.29 -6.67 1.35
CA SER A 97 5.84 -6.24 0.01
C SER A 97 5.08 -7.35 -0.73
N LEU A 98 5.52 -8.60 -0.59
CA LEU A 98 4.86 -9.76 -1.18
C LEU A 98 3.48 -10.02 -0.53
N ARG A 99 3.43 -9.99 0.82
CA ARG A 99 2.17 -10.11 1.57
C ARG A 99 1.18 -9.00 1.24
N ALA A 100 1.67 -7.77 1.07
CA ALA A 100 0.84 -6.64 0.65
C ALA A 100 0.19 -6.88 -0.73
N GLY A 101 0.95 -7.41 -1.68
CA GLY A 101 0.45 -7.80 -3.01
C GLY A 101 -0.65 -8.87 -2.93
N ASP A 102 -0.42 -9.93 -2.14
CA ASP A 102 -1.40 -11.00 -1.95
C ASP A 102 -2.70 -10.50 -1.30
N SER A 103 -2.60 -9.59 -0.33
CA SER A 103 -3.76 -8.97 0.30
C SER A 103 -4.61 -8.14 -0.66
N LEU A 104 -4.00 -7.44 -1.62
CA LEU A 104 -4.74 -6.73 -2.67
C LEU A 104 -5.43 -7.70 -3.63
N ALA A 105 -4.74 -8.77 -4.04
CA ALA A 105 -5.32 -9.80 -4.91
C ALA A 105 -6.54 -10.46 -4.27
N LYS A 106 -6.46 -10.81 -2.97
CA LYS A 106 -7.60 -11.35 -2.20
C LYS A 106 -8.78 -10.36 -2.15
N ARG A 107 -8.53 -9.06 -2.02
CA ARG A 107 -9.58 -8.02 -2.03
C ARG A 107 -10.27 -7.90 -3.38
N HIS A 108 -9.53 -7.97 -4.48
CA HIS A 108 -10.10 -7.93 -5.82
C HIS A 108 -10.95 -9.18 -6.09
N ALA A 109 -10.48 -10.36 -5.70
CA ALA A 109 -11.25 -11.60 -5.83
C ALA A 109 -12.59 -11.56 -5.05
N ASN A 110 -12.60 -10.97 -3.85
CA ASN A 110 -13.83 -10.85 -3.06
C ASN A 110 -14.80 -9.78 -3.62
N ALA A 111 -14.29 -8.69 -4.21
CA ALA A 111 -15.13 -7.68 -4.87
C ALA A 111 -15.86 -8.25 -6.10
N THR A 112 -15.26 -9.19 -6.83
CA THR A 112 -15.88 -9.85 -7.99
C THR A 112 -16.86 -10.96 -7.60
N ALA A 113 -16.76 -11.50 -6.38
CA ALA A 113 -17.70 -12.52 -5.87
C ALA A 113 -19.06 -11.94 -5.40
N GLY A 114 -19.24 -10.61 -5.46
CA GLY A 114 -20.44 -9.91 -5.00
C GLY A 114 -21.59 -9.80 -6.02
N GLU A 115 -21.39 -10.14 -7.30
CA GLU A 115 -22.47 -10.22 -8.29
C GLU A 115 -22.78 -11.68 -8.61
N ALA A 116 -23.59 -12.31 -7.75
CA ALA A 116 -24.36 -13.46 -8.20
C ALA A 116 -25.39 -12.96 -9.23
N PRO A 117 -25.37 -13.41 -10.49
CA PRO A 117 -26.51 -13.19 -11.37
C PRO A 117 -27.69 -13.93 -10.73
N THR A 118 -28.64 -13.17 -10.16
CA THR A 118 -29.95 -13.72 -9.84
C THR A 118 -30.57 -14.08 -11.18
N ILE A 119 -30.34 -15.30 -11.64
CA ILE A 119 -31.16 -15.92 -12.68
C ILE A 119 -32.52 -16.09 -12.02
N ARG A 120 -33.39 -15.09 -12.17
CA ARG A 120 -34.83 -15.28 -12.07
C ARG A 120 -35.16 -16.28 -13.17
N SER A 121 -35.22 -17.56 -12.81
CA SER A 121 -35.83 -18.60 -13.63
C SER A 121 -37.25 -18.16 -13.95
N ALA A 122 -37.43 -17.65 -15.16
CA ALA A 122 -38.72 -17.68 -15.83
C ALA A 122 -38.88 -19.11 -16.36
N LEU A 123 -39.78 -19.89 -15.72
CA LEU A 123 -40.52 -21.02 -16.32
C LEU A 123 -41.32 -21.75 -15.23
N LEU A 124 -42.58 -21.34 -15.04
CA LEU A 124 -43.80 -22.10 -15.37
C LEU A 124 -45.02 -21.30 -14.94
#